data_AF-A0A833L5V4-F1
#
_entry.id   AF-A0A833L5V4-F1
#
_cell.length_a   1.000
_cell.length_b   1.000
_cell.length_c   1.000
_cell.angle_alpha   90.00
_cell.angle_beta   90.00
_cell.angle_gamma   90.00
#
_symmetry.space_group_name_H-M   'P 1'
#
loop_
_entity.id
_entity.type
_entity.pdbx_description
1 polymer ?
#
loop_
_entity_poly.entity_id
_entity_poly.type
_entity_poly.pdbx_seq_one_letter_code
_entity_poly.pdbx_strand_id
1 'polypeptide(L)' 'MHAIDRLIPITEAMNLAGMRSTKAYEEVKRGRLAVVRNGRRTFVRASELQRYIDSLSADAA' A
#
# COMPACT_ATOMS: atom_id res chain seq x y z
N MET A 1 6.32 -22.87 1.91
CA MET A 1 6.81 -22.12 0.73
C MET A 1 6.86 -20.65 1.11
N HIS A 2 8.04 -20.06 1.30
CA HIS A 2 8.13 -18.62 1.61
C HIS A 2 7.96 -17.86 0.29
N ALA A 3 6.76 -17.31 0.06
CA ALA A 3 6.53 -16.39 -1.04
C ALA A 3 7.32 -15.11 -0.75
N ILE A 4 8.25 -14.76 -1.63
CA ILE A 4 8.98 -13.49 -1.52
C ILE A 4 8.01 -12.39 -1.93
N ASP A 5 7.61 -11.56 -0.95
CA ASP A 5 6.73 -10.44 -1.21
C ASP A 5 7.45 -9.36 -2.03
N ARG A 6 6.86 -9.01 -3.18
CA ARG A 6 7.39 -7.93 -4.01
C ARG A 6 7.20 -6.60 -3.31
N LEU A 7 8.27 -5.82 -3.21
CA LEU A 7 8.22 -4.44 -2.73
C LEU A 7 7.90 -3.52 -3.90
N ILE A 8 6.76 -2.84 -3.80
CA ILE A 8 6.28 -1.88 -4.80
C ILE A 8 6.59 -0.47 -4.28
N PRO A 9 7.27 0.40 -5.04
CA PRO A 9 7.45 1.80 -4.65
C PRO A 9 6.12 2.46 -4.33
N ILE A 10 6.07 3.30 -3.28
CA ILE A 10 4.81 3.89 -2.82
C ILE A 10 4.06 4.66 -3.93
N THR A 11 4.80 5.31 -4.83
CA THR A 11 4.23 6.04 -5.98
C THR A 11 3.53 5.12 -6.98
N GLU A 12 4.07 3.92 -7.20
CA GLU A 12 3.46 2.91 -8.07
C GLU A 12 2.27 2.26 -7.38
N ALA A 13 2.39 1.94 -6.08
CA ALA A 13 1.29 1.41 -5.27
C ALA A 13 0.08 2.36 -5.24
N MET A 14 0.32 3.68 -5.19
CA MET A 14 -0.73 4.70 -5.28
C MET A 14 -1.50 4.65 -6.61
N ASN A 15 -0.78 4.51 -7.72
CA ASN A 15 -1.40 4.40 -9.04
C ASN A 15 -2.25 3.13 -9.15
N LEU A 16 -1.73 2.00 -8.64
CA LEU A 16 -2.45 0.73 -8.63
C LEU A 16 -3.72 0.77 -7.78
N ALA A 17 -3.68 1.46 -6.64
CA ALA A 17 -4.85 1.66 -5.77
C ALA A 17 -5.80 2.77 -6.26
N GLY A 18 -5.49 3.45 -7.37
CA GLY A 18 -6.28 4.58 -7.89
C GLY A 18 -6.33 5.78 -6.93
N MET A 19 -5.28 5.99 -6.12
CA MET A 19 -5.26 7.01 -5.07
C MET A 19 -4.34 8.18 -5.37
N ARG A 20 -4.75 9.37 -4.92
CA ARG A 20 -3.86 10.53 -4.85
C ARG A 20 -2.84 10.35 -3.73
N SER A 21 -1.66 10.94 -3.92
CA SER A 21 -0.52 10.83 -2.99
C SER A 21 -0.85 11.28 -1.57
N THR A 22 -1.61 12.38 -1.43
CA THR A 22 -2.06 12.90 -0.13
C THR A 22 -2.86 11.86 0.66
N LYS A 23 -3.86 11.26 0.02
CA LYS A 23 -4.70 10.20 0.64
C LYS A 23 -3.84 9.01 1.04
N ALA A 24 -2.93 8.56 0.17
CA ALA A 24 -2.06 7.43 0.51
C ALA A 24 -1.17 7.72 1.74
N TYR A 25 -0.58 8.90 1.86
CA TYR A 25 0.19 9.27 3.05
C TYR A 25 -0.69 9.38 4.32
N GLU A 26 -1.94 9.83 4.20
CA GLU A 26 -2.90 9.81 5.31
C GLU A 26 -3.23 8.39 5.76
N GLU A 27 -3.43 7.46 4.83
CA GLU A 27 -3.76 6.07 5.14
C GLU A 27 -2.58 5.32 5.79
N VAL A 28 -1.35 5.65 5.37
CA VAL A 28 -0.14 5.23 6.07
C VAL A 28 -0.06 5.83 7.47
N LYS A 29 -0.34 7.14 7.62
CA LYS A 29 -0.36 7.80 8.94
C LYS A 29 -1.44 7.24 9.87
N ARG A 30 -2.58 6.82 9.32
CA ARG A 30 -3.68 6.15 10.03
C ARG A 30 -3.38 4.68 10.36
N GLY A 31 -2.27 4.13 9.86
CA GLY A 31 -1.88 2.73 10.09
C GLY A 31 -2.68 1.71 9.28
N ARG A 32 -3.50 2.16 8.31
CA ARG A 32 -4.30 1.28 7.45
C ARG A 32 -3.49 0.68 6.29
N LEU A 33 -2.41 1.34 5.89
CA LEU A 33 -1.46 0.87 4.89
C LEU A 33 -0.05 0.74 5.50
N ALA A 34 0.47 -0.48 5.60
CA ALA A 34 1.83 -0.69 6.08
C ALA A 34 2.86 -0.40 4.98
N VAL A 35 3.91 0.33 5.35
CA VAL A 35 5.01 0.68 4.45
C VAL A 35 6.33 0.15 4.97
N VAL A 36 7.19 -0.26 4.05
CA VAL A 36 8.57 -0.61 4.29
C VAL A 36 9.45 0.56 3.85
N ARG A 37 10.19 1.14 4.79
CA ARG A 37 11.16 2.20 4.48
C ARG A 37 12.51 1.58 4.17
N ASN A 38 13.07 1.95 3.03
CA ASN A 38 14.44 1.59 2.65
C ASN A 38 15.20 2.87 2.29
N GLY A 39 15.88 3.43 3.30
CA GLY A 39 16.52 4.73 3.24
C GLY A 39 15.54 5.85 2.90
N ARG A 40 15.81 6.58 1.80
CA ARG A 40 14.97 7.68 1.31
C ARG A 40 13.73 7.22 0.55
N ARG A 41 13.63 5.92 0.21
CA ARG A 41 12.53 5.36 -0.57
C ARG A 41 11.55 4.62 0.33
N THR A 42 10.27 4.76 0.02
CA THR A 42 9.18 4.07 0.72
C THR A 42 8.54 3.07 -0.22
N PHE A 43 8.32 1.86 0.29
CA PHE A 43 7.75 0.74 -0.43
C PHE A 43 6.53 0.20 0.29
N VAL A 44 5.68 -0.53 -0.42
CA VAL A 44 4.53 -1.27 0.08
C VAL A 44 4.71 -2.72 -0.37
N ARG A 45 4.38 -3.69 0.48
CA ARG A 45 4.38 -5.10 0.05
C ARG A 45 3.21 -5.35 -0.89
N ALA A 46 3.37 -6.18 -1.90
CA ALA A 46 2.28 -6.53 -2.80
C ALA A 46 1.09 -7.15 -2.07
N SER A 47 1.34 -8.07 -1.13
CA SER A 47 0.32 -8.67 -0.25
C SER A 47 -0.45 -7.62 0.58
N GLU A 48 0.27 -6.64 1.12
CA GLU A 48 -0.29 -5.54 1.90
C GLU A 48 -1.19 -4.64 1.05
N LEU A 49 -0.73 -4.30 -0.16
CA LEU A 49 -1.49 -3.48 -1.10
C LEU A 49 -2.80 -4.19 -1.49
N GLN A 50 -2.73 -5.49 -1.77
CA GLN A 50 -3.92 -6.29 -2.09
C GLN A 50 -4.90 -6.30 -0.92
N ARG A 51 -4.44 -6.59 0.30
CA ARG A 51 -5.28 -6.55 1.52
C ARG A 51 -5.99 -5.21 1.67
N TYR A 52 -5.28 -4.12 1.40
CA TYR A 52 -5.85 -2.78 1.47
C TYR A 52 -6.92 -2.55 0.40
N ILE A 53 -6.66 -2.94 -0.86
CA ILE A 53 -7.65 -2.86 -1.94
C ILE A 53 -8.91 -3.68 -1.58
N ASP A 54 -8.73 -4.89 -1.08
CA ASP A 54 -9.84 -5.75 -0.67
C ASP A 54 -10.66 -5.11 0.46
N SER A 55 -10.01 -4.46 1.42
CA SER A 55 -10.70 -3.74 2.50
C SER A 55 -11.53 -2.55 2.00
N LEU A 56 -11.08 -1.86 0.96
CA LEU A 56 -11.85 -0.76 0.35
C LEU A 56 -13.07 -1.27 -0.39
N SER A 57 -12.95 -2.42 -1.07
CA SER A 57 -14.09 -3.06 -1.72
C SER A 57 -15.11 -3.57 -0.71
N ALA A 58 -14.67 -4.05 0.46
CA ALA A 58 -15.55 -4.48 1.54
C ALA A 58 -16.30 -3.32 2.20
N ASP A 59 -15.66 -2.16 2.41
CA ASP A 59 -16.31 -0.96 2.95
C ASP A 59 -17.27 -0.27 1.97
N ALA A 60 -17.14 -0.55 0.66
CA ALA A 60 -17.97 0.03 -0.39
C ALA A 60 -19.25 -0.77 -0.71
N ALA A 61 -19.42 -1.96 -0.11
CA ALA A 61 -20.54 -2.88 -0.30
C ALA A 61 -21.55 -2.76 0.85
#